data_AF-K1XIN6-F1
#
_entry.id   AF-K1XIN6-F1
#
_cell.length_a   1.000
_cell.length_b   1.000
_cell.length_c   1.000
_cell.angle_alpha   90.00
_cell.angle_beta   90.00
_cell.angle_gamma   90.00
#
_symmetry.space_group_name_H-M   'P 1'
#
loop_
_entity.id
_entity.type
_entity.pdbx_description
1 polymer ?
#
loop_
_entity_poly.entity_id
_entity_poly.type
_entity_poly.pdbx_seq_one_letter_code
_entity_poly.pdbx_strand_id
1 'polypeptide(L)'
;MKLKLGQDAKIIFDSFPTLTLTGKVSDINSTPTQTSGVTSYTIKVAMDKGDHPIFSGMSAKVDIIIESKENTLFVGTSFIQKGRNNRTASILKRIGSVDTKTDVELGISNPTNTEILIGVSEGDILVRRIFAGTGTASSSLIQLPWGGSRNNGGGTWWG
;
A
#
# COMPACT_ATOMS: atom_id res chain seq x y z
N MET A 1 -10.38 5.64 10.49
CA MET A 1 -10.05 4.61 11.51
C MET A 1 -9.22 5.25 12.60
N LYS A 2 -9.57 5.06 13.89
CA LYS A 2 -8.84 5.66 15.02
C LYS A 2 -8.50 4.58 16.03
N LEU A 3 -7.28 4.62 16.56
CA LEU A 3 -6.84 3.76 17.66
C LEU A 3 -7.65 4.04 18.93
N LYS A 4 -8.01 2.99 19.67
CA LYS A 4 -8.81 3.06 20.90
C LYS A 4 -8.25 2.12 21.97
N LEU A 5 -8.49 2.47 23.23
CA LEU A 5 -8.19 1.59 24.35
C LEU A 5 -8.99 0.28 24.24
N GLY A 6 -8.39 -0.82 24.72
CA GLY A 6 -9.01 -2.15 24.72
C GLY A 6 -8.96 -2.92 23.40
N GLN A 7 -8.42 -2.32 22.33
CA GLN A 7 -8.23 -3.01 21.04
C GLN A 7 -7.26 -4.18 21.19
N ASP A 8 -7.60 -5.30 20.55
CA ASP A 8 -6.77 -6.50 20.53
C ASP A 8 -5.48 -6.26 19.75
N ALA A 9 -4.40 -6.85 20.22
CA ALA A 9 -3.09 -6.77 19.60
C ALA A 9 -2.44 -8.16 19.51
N LYS A 10 -1.80 -8.43 18.37
CA LYS A 10 -0.92 -9.56 18.18
C LYS A 10 0.51 -9.09 18.29
N ILE A 11 1.31 -9.78 19.10
CA ILE A 11 2.68 -9.41 19.41
C ILE A 11 3.57 -10.56 18.96
N ILE A 12 4.57 -10.26 18.14
CA ILE A 12 5.54 -11.22 17.62
C ILE A 12 6.92 -10.66 17.94
N PHE A 13 7.70 -11.39 18.72
CA PHE A 13 9.07 -10.99 19.06
C PHE A 13 10.03 -11.44 17.97
N ASP A 14 11.03 -10.60 17.66
CA ASP A 14 12.05 -10.94 16.67
C ASP A 14 12.85 -12.19 17.09
N SER A 15 12.99 -12.41 18.40
CA SER A 15 13.62 -13.59 19.00
C SER A 15 12.75 -14.85 18.93
N PHE A 16 11.44 -14.73 18.76
CA PHE A 16 10.48 -15.84 18.71
C PHE A 16 9.46 -15.64 17.57
N PRO A 17 9.89 -15.73 16.30
CA PRO A 17 9.06 -15.36 15.15
C PRO A 17 7.85 -16.28 14.93
N THR A 18 7.87 -17.50 15.50
CA THR A 18 6.76 -18.46 15.44
C THR A 18 5.78 -18.33 16.60
N LEU A 19 6.13 -17.61 17.66
CA LEU A 19 5.29 -17.42 18.83
C LEU A 19 4.47 -16.14 18.66
N THR A 20 3.16 -16.30 18.53
CA THR A 20 2.23 -15.16 18.52
C THR A 20 1.60 -15.02 19.89
N LEU A 21 1.82 -13.87 20.52
CA LEU A 21 1.22 -13.52 21.80
C LEU A 21 0.10 -12.53 21.60
N THR A 22 -0.85 -12.54 22.51
CA THR A 22 -2.01 -11.64 22.50
C THR A 22 -1.91 -10.62 23.61
N GLY A 23 -2.61 -9.51 23.42
CA GLY A 23 -2.73 -8.46 24.41
C GLY A 23 -3.75 -7.43 24.00
N LYS A 24 -3.88 -6.37 24.81
CA LYS A 24 -4.79 -5.26 24.56
C LYS A 24 -4.09 -3.92 24.73
N VAL A 25 -4.51 -2.94 23.93
CA VAL A 25 -4.05 -1.55 24.09
C VAL A 25 -4.52 -1.02 25.44
N SER A 26 -3.58 -0.76 26.33
CA SER A 26 -3.84 -0.30 27.70
C SER A 26 -3.68 1.20 27.88
N ASP A 27 -2.87 1.85 27.04
CA ASP A 27 -2.62 3.28 27.12
C ASP A 27 -2.25 3.85 25.74
N ILE A 28 -2.72 5.07 25.46
CA ILE A 28 -2.41 5.82 24.24
C ILE A 28 -2.00 7.21 24.67
N ASN A 29 -0.71 7.51 24.57
CA ASN A 29 -0.22 8.82 24.94
C ASN A 29 -0.68 9.85 23.89
N SER A 30 -1.41 10.88 24.33
CA SER A 30 -1.88 11.96 23.47
C SER A 30 -0.78 12.96 23.09
N THR A 31 0.35 12.93 23.79
CA THR A 31 1.49 13.81 23.53
C THR A 31 2.43 13.13 22.55
N PRO A 32 2.55 13.61 21.30
CA PRO A 32 3.51 13.05 20.38
C PRO A 32 4.94 13.41 20.79
N THR A 33 5.88 12.51 20.52
CA THR A 33 7.30 12.83 20.52
C THR A 33 7.72 13.17 19.09
N GLN A 34 8.49 14.24 18.94
CA GLN A 34 9.14 14.56 17.67
C GLN A 34 10.63 14.29 17.79
N THR A 35 11.15 13.50 16.86
CA THR A 35 12.60 13.25 16.75
C THR A 35 12.95 13.27 15.27
N SER A 36 13.86 14.17 14.89
CA SER A 36 14.32 14.32 13.50
C SER A 36 13.19 14.51 12.48
N GLY A 37 12.14 15.26 12.86
CA GLY A 37 10.97 15.53 12.00
C GLY A 37 9.94 14.39 11.92
N VAL A 38 10.17 13.26 12.61
CA VAL A 38 9.18 12.18 12.71
C VAL A 38 8.34 12.39 13.96
N THR A 39 7.01 12.47 13.78
CA THR A 39 6.03 12.56 14.87
C THR A 39 5.55 11.16 15.24
N SER A 40 5.84 10.72 16.46
CA SER A 40 5.50 9.39 16.96
C SER A 40 4.60 9.50 18.19
N TYR A 41 3.64 8.59 18.31
CA TYR A 41 2.79 8.47 19.50
C TYR A 41 3.15 7.19 20.23
N THR A 42 3.47 7.31 21.52
CA THR A 42 3.75 6.13 22.34
C THR A 42 2.44 5.47 22.77
N ILE A 43 2.35 4.17 22.54
CA ILE A 43 1.24 3.33 22.99
C ILE A 43 1.79 2.25 23.92
N LYS A 44 0.98 1.83 24.89
CA LYS A 44 1.27 0.66 25.72
C LYS A 44 0.27 -0.44 25.42
N VAL A 45 0.78 -1.64 25.30
CA VAL A 45 -0.01 -2.85 25.10
C VAL A 45 0.23 -3.75 26.30
N ALA A 46 -0.84 -4.04 27.04
CA ALA A 46 -0.82 -5.03 28.09
C ALA A 46 -0.91 -6.41 27.43
N MET A 47 0.16 -7.19 27.53
CA MET A 47 0.17 -8.56 27.05
C MET A 47 -0.61 -9.46 28.01
N ASP A 48 -1.29 -10.47 27.46
CA ASP A 48 -1.91 -11.50 28.26
C ASP A 48 -0.85 -12.31 28.99
N LYS A 49 -1.17 -12.82 30.19
CA LYS A 49 -0.22 -13.62 30.96
C LYS A 49 0.14 -14.89 30.18
N GLY A 50 1.43 -15.13 30.01
CA GLY A 50 1.98 -16.33 29.39
C GLY A 50 3.31 -16.71 30.03
N ASP A 51 3.67 -17.98 29.92
CA ASP A 51 4.88 -18.54 30.54
C ASP A 51 6.01 -18.61 29.49
N HIS A 52 6.38 -17.42 29.00
CA HIS A 52 7.35 -17.26 27.92
C HIS A 52 8.53 -16.40 28.39
N PRO A 53 9.78 -16.77 28.04
CA PRO A 53 10.98 -16.04 28.47
C PRO A 53 11.16 -14.74 27.67
N ILE A 54 10.28 -13.78 27.93
CA ILE A 54 10.31 -12.45 27.32
C ILE A 54 11.04 -11.52 28.27
N PHE A 55 12.10 -10.89 27.78
CA PHE A 55 12.92 -9.99 28.56
C PHE A 55 12.73 -8.54 28.10
N SER A 56 12.85 -7.60 29.05
CA SER A 56 12.88 -6.18 28.73
C SER A 56 14.02 -5.87 27.76
N GLY A 57 13.75 -5.01 26.76
CA GLY A 57 14.72 -4.64 25.73
C GLY A 57 14.65 -5.48 24.45
N MET A 58 13.82 -6.53 24.41
CA MET A 58 13.53 -7.23 23.16
C MET A 58 12.72 -6.36 22.19
N SER A 59 13.05 -6.46 20.91
CA SER A 59 12.25 -5.90 19.81
C SER A 59 11.08 -6.83 19.48
N ALA A 60 9.93 -6.22 19.19
CA ALA A 60 8.74 -6.93 18.78
C ALA A 60 7.98 -6.14 17.72
N LYS A 61 7.33 -6.88 16.82
CA LYS A 61 6.30 -6.37 15.94
C LYS A 61 4.93 -6.51 16.63
N VAL A 62 4.15 -5.45 16.60
CA VAL A 62 2.79 -5.42 17.16
C VAL A 62 1.79 -5.06 16.07
N ASP A 63 0.86 -5.98 15.80
CA ASP A 63 -0.26 -5.77 14.89
C ASP A 63 -1.53 -5.52 15.70
N ILE A 64 -2.07 -4.29 15.64
CA ILE A 64 -3.26 -3.88 16.40
C ILE A 64 -4.50 -4.03 15.53
N ILE A 65 -5.49 -4.74 16.05
CA ILE A 65 -6.78 -4.98 15.40
C ILE A 65 -7.69 -3.80 15.74
N ILE A 66 -7.77 -2.85 14.81
CA ILE A 66 -8.57 -1.62 14.99
C ILE A 66 -10.06 -1.90 14.79
N GLU A 67 -10.37 -2.76 13.82
CA GLU A 67 -11.71 -3.12 13.39
C GLU A 67 -11.64 -4.50 12.71
N SER A 68 -12.63 -5.35 12.97
CA SER A 68 -12.79 -6.65 12.32
C SER A 68 -14.25 -6.81 11.89
N LYS A 69 -14.45 -7.46 10.75
CA LYS A 69 -15.78 -7.75 10.22
C LYS A 69 -15.77 -9.13 9.56
N GLU A 70 -16.71 -9.96 9.95
CA GLU A 70 -16.90 -11.31 9.41
C GLU A 70 -17.94 -11.30 8.29
N ASN A 71 -17.96 -12.37 7.48
CA ASN A 71 -18.90 -12.56 6.37
C ASN A 71 -18.92 -11.38 5.38
N THR A 72 -17.74 -10.95 4.94
CA THR A 72 -17.58 -9.87 3.97
C THR A 72 -16.96 -10.35 2.67
N LEU A 73 -17.38 -9.76 1.56
CA LEU A 73 -16.68 -9.93 0.29
C LEU A 73 -15.48 -8.99 0.27
N PHE A 74 -14.28 -9.54 0.09
CA PHE A 74 -13.08 -8.75 -0.02
C PHE A 74 -12.27 -9.15 -1.26
N VAL A 75 -11.49 -8.20 -1.76
CA VAL A 75 -10.59 -8.40 -2.88
C VAL A 75 -9.20 -7.93 -2.46
N GLY A 76 -8.16 -8.45 -3.13
CA GLY A 76 -6.82 -7.93 -2.93
C GLY A 76 -6.77 -6.44 -3.28
N THR A 77 -6.21 -5.61 -2.39
CA THR A 77 -6.13 -4.15 -2.58
C THR A 77 -5.44 -3.77 -3.89
N SER A 78 -4.58 -4.66 -4.42
CA SER A 78 -3.90 -4.49 -5.72
C SER A 78 -4.81 -4.56 -6.96
N PHE A 79 -6.03 -5.11 -6.85
CA PHE A 79 -7.02 -5.13 -7.94
C PHE A 79 -7.81 -3.81 -8.04
N ILE A 80 -7.79 -3.00 -6.98
CA ILE A 80 -8.56 -1.77 -6.90
C ILE A 80 -7.79 -0.64 -7.58
N GLN A 81 -8.43 -0.01 -8.55
CA GLN A 81 -7.95 1.19 -9.21
C GLN A 81 -8.68 2.40 -8.63
N LYS A 82 -7.96 3.22 -7.86
CA LYS A 82 -8.48 4.48 -7.33
C LYS A 82 -8.36 5.59 -8.37
N GLY A 83 -9.41 6.40 -8.50
CA GLY A 83 -9.41 7.59 -9.34
C GLY A 83 -8.48 8.67 -8.79
N ARG A 84 -8.25 9.72 -9.59
CA ARG A 84 -7.28 10.80 -9.33
C ARG A 84 -7.46 11.51 -7.97
N ASN A 85 -8.67 11.47 -7.41
CA ASN A 85 -9.05 12.12 -6.16
C ASN A 85 -9.34 11.13 -5.02
N ASN A 86 -9.02 9.85 -5.17
CA ASN A 86 -9.33 8.75 -4.23
C ASN A 86 -10.82 8.62 -3.85
N ARG A 87 -11.74 9.34 -4.51
CA ARG A 87 -13.19 9.29 -4.23
C ARG A 87 -13.90 8.20 -5.02
N THR A 88 -13.35 7.82 -6.16
CA THR A 88 -13.87 6.73 -6.98
C THR A 88 -12.92 5.56 -6.95
N ALA A 89 -13.46 4.36 -6.84
CA ALA A 89 -12.73 3.12 -6.91
C ALA A 89 -13.38 2.24 -7.98
N SER A 90 -12.55 1.48 -8.68
CA SER A 90 -13.01 0.63 -9.77
C SER A 90 -12.15 -0.62 -9.88
N ILE A 91 -12.72 -1.68 -10.41
CA ILE A 91 -12.06 -2.98 -10.63
C ILE A 91 -12.34 -3.43 -12.07
N LEU A 92 -11.40 -4.15 -12.67
CA LEU A 92 -11.63 -4.82 -13.95
C LEU A 92 -12.22 -6.21 -13.71
N LYS A 93 -13.44 -6.43 -14.20
CA LYS A 93 -14.10 -7.73 -14.24
C LYS A 93 -13.97 -8.34 -15.62
N ARG A 94 -13.87 -9.66 -15.72
CA ARG A 94 -13.96 -10.38 -16.99
C ARG A 94 -15.38 -10.89 -17.20
N ILE A 95 -16.00 -10.48 -18.30
CA ILE A 95 -17.31 -10.95 -18.74
C ILE A 95 -17.12 -11.60 -20.11
N GLY A 96 -17.13 -12.93 -20.15
CA GLY A 96 -16.72 -13.68 -21.34
C GLY A 96 -15.26 -13.39 -21.70
N SER A 97 -15.02 -12.86 -22.90
CA SER A 97 -13.69 -12.50 -23.41
C SER A 97 -13.34 -11.02 -23.23
N VAL A 98 -14.18 -10.22 -22.57
CA VAL A 98 -14.01 -8.77 -22.44
C VAL A 98 -13.72 -8.38 -20.98
N ASP A 99 -12.72 -7.52 -20.80
CA ASP A 99 -12.43 -6.90 -19.50
C ASP A 99 -13.23 -5.58 -19.37
N THR A 100 -14.16 -5.53 -18.42
CA THR A 100 -15.03 -4.37 -18.16
C THR A 100 -14.64 -3.69 -16.85
N LYS A 101 -14.45 -2.36 -16.91
CA LYS A 101 -14.22 -1.54 -15.73
C LYS A 101 -15.54 -1.31 -14.99
N THR A 102 -15.58 -1.70 -13.73
CA THR A 102 -16.76 -1.61 -12.87
C THR A 102 -16.44 -0.74 -11.68
N ASP A 103 -17.28 0.25 -11.41
CA ASP A 103 -17.15 1.09 -10.22
C ASP A 103 -17.58 0.30 -8.98
N VAL A 104 -16.85 0.51 -7.88
CA VAL A 104 -17.04 -0.22 -6.63
C VAL A 104 -17.12 0.72 -5.44
N GLU A 105 -17.95 0.34 -4.48
CA GLU A 105 -17.95 0.95 -3.15
C GLU A 105 -17.09 0.12 -2.21
N LEU A 106 -16.16 0.78 -1.53
CA LEU A 106 -15.19 0.13 -0.64
C LEU A 106 -15.62 0.25 0.81
N GLY A 107 -15.41 -0.82 1.57
CA GLY A 107 -15.59 -0.85 3.02
C GLY A 107 -14.26 -0.73 3.77
N ILE A 108 -14.12 -1.51 4.84
CA ILE A 108 -12.87 -1.56 5.60
C ILE A 108 -11.73 -2.11 4.73
N SER A 109 -10.53 -1.57 4.92
CA SER A 109 -9.36 -1.98 4.15
C SER A 109 -8.14 -2.16 5.04
N ASN A 110 -7.33 -3.15 4.71
CA ASN A 110 -5.98 -3.32 5.21
C ASN A 110 -4.97 -3.28 4.04
N PRO A 111 -3.65 -3.36 4.28
CA PRO A 111 -2.65 -3.24 3.21
C PRO A 111 -2.78 -4.28 2.10
N THR A 112 -3.34 -5.45 2.40
CA THR A 112 -3.40 -6.59 1.45
C THR A 112 -4.78 -6.75 0.83
N ASN A 113 -5.84 -6.54 1.62
CA ASN A 113 -7.23 -6.81 1.26
C ASN A 113 -8.12 -5.60 1.55
N THR A 114 -9.15 -5.42 0.74
CA THR A 114 -10.17 -4.39 0.91
C THR A 114 -11.57 -4.99 0.72
N GLU A 115 -12.47 -4.68 1.64
CA GLU A 115 -13.89 -5.04 1.55
C GLU A 115 -14.56 -4.32 0.37
N ILE A 116 -15.39 -5.05 -0.37
CA ILE A 116 -16.26 -4.52 -1.42
C ILE A 116 -17.70 -4.58 -0.95
N LEU A 117 -18.34 -3.40 -0.87
CA LEU A 117 -19.74 -3.26 -0.50
C LEU A 117 -20.65 -3.39 -1.73
N ILE A 118 -20.24 -2.79 -2.86
CA ILE A 118 -21.01 -2.76 -4.11
C ILE A 118 -20.07 -2.91 -5.30
N GLY A 119 -20.56 -3.56 -6.37
CA GLY A 119 -19.94 -3.60 -7.70
C GLY A 119 -19.21 -4.91 -8.02
N VAL A 120 -19.04 -5.81 -7.05
CA VAL A 120 -18.51 -7.16 -7.24
C VAL A 120 -19.38 -8.16 -6.48
N SER A 121 -19.49 -9.38 -7.00
CA SER A 121 -20.19 -10.50 -6.39
C SER A 121 -19.31 -11.74 -6.36
N GLU A 122 -19.66 -12.69 -5.50
CA GLU A 122 -18.98 -13.98 -5.46
C GLU A 122 -19.03 -14.68 -6.83
N GLY A 123 -17.91 -15.30 -7.21
CA GLY A 123 -17.75 -15.95 -8.52
C GLY A 123 -17.30 -15.03 -9.66
N ASP A 124 -17.25 -13.70 -9.45
CA ASP A 124 -16.69 -12.79 -10.43
C ASP A 124 -15.20 -13.04 -10.69
N ILE A 125 -14.81 -13.01 -11.97
CA ILE A 125 -13.40 -13.11 -12.36
C ILE A 125 -12.81 -11.70 -12.41
N LEU A 126 -11.85 -11.42 -11.54
CA LEU A 126 -11.15 -10.15 -11.49
C LEU A 126 -9.84 -10.20 -12.28
N VAL A 127 -9.54 -9.13 -12.99
CA VAL A 127 -8.35 -9.03 -13.82
C VAL A 127 -7.49 -7.88 -13.31
N ARG A 128 -6.20 -8.13 -13.17
CA ARG A 128 -5.20 -7.09 -12.90
C ARG A 128 -4.21 -7.05 -14.05
N ARG A 129 -4.08 -5.87 -14.67
CA ARG A 129 -3.03 -5.64 -15.65
C ARG A 129 -1.72 -5.36 -14.91
N ILE A 130 -0.81 -6.30 -14.99
CA ILE A 130 0.57 -6.13 -14.55
C ILE A 130 1.35 -5.55 -15.72
N PHE A 131 1.74 -4.28 -15.61
CA PHE A 131 2.72 -3.71 -16.51
C PHE A 131 4.09 -4.19 -16.06
N ALA A 132 4.65 -5.19 -16.74
CA ALA A 132 6.07 -5.47 -16.62
C ALA A 132 6.81 -4.25 -17.18
N GLY A 133 7.52 -3.52 -16.30
CA GLY A 133 8.30 -2.37 -16.73
C GLY A 133 9.28 -2.79 -17.82
N THR A 134 9.15 -2.23 -19.02
CA THR A 134 10.17 -2.31 -20.05
C THR A 134 11.40 -1.58 -19.55
N GLY A 135 12.47 -2.33 -19.29
CA GLY A 135 13.79 -1.78 -18.99
C GLY A 135 14.31 -0.91 -20.15
N THR A 136 14.88 0.22 -19.78
CA THR A 136 15.93 1.00 -20.46
C THR A 136 15.68 1.44 -21.91
N ALA A 137 15.14 2.65 -22.08
CA ALA A 137 15.44 3.45 -23.26
C ALA A 137 16.76 4.21 -23.03
N SER A 138 17.89 3.61 -23.41
CA SER A 138 19.16 4.33 -23.58
C SER A 138 19.40 4.51 -25.08
N SER A 139 18.97 5.64 -25.63
CA SER A 139 19.41 6.07 -26.95
C SER A 139 20.67 6.91 -26.80
N SER A 140 21.83 6.26 -26.71
CA SER A 140 23.13 6.90 -26.86
C SER A 140 23.39 7.17 -28.35
N LEU A 141 23.10 8.38 -28.82
CA LEU A 141 23.60 8.85 -30.11
C LEU A 141 25.03 9.35 -29.92
N ILE A 142 26.00 8.59 -30.43
CA ILE A 142 27.39 9.03 -30.59
C ILE A 142 27.49 9.62 -32.00
N GLN A 143 27.68 10.94 -32.12
CA GLN A 143 28.09 11.56 -33.38
C GLN A 143 29.59 11.89 -33.30
N LEU A 144 30.35 11.31 -34.22
CA LEU A 144 31.81 11.36 -34.31
C LEU A 144 32.34 12.75 -34.74
N PRO A 145 33.59 13.09 -34.41
CA PRO A 145 34.20 14.38 -34.73
C PRO A 145 34.80 14.42 -36.15
N TRP A 146 34.61 15.58 -36.79
CA TRP A 146 35.33 16.14 -37.94
C TRP A 146 35.09 15.65 -39.38
N GLY A 147 34.81 16.64 -40.24
CA GLY A 147 35.38 16.69 -41.60
C GLY A 147 34.46 17.31 -42.65
N GLY A 148 34.67 18.60 -42.98
CA GLY A 148 34.34 19.09 -44.33
C GLY A 148 33.54 20.39 -44.44
N SER A 149 34.28 21.48 -44.57
CA SER A 149 33.96 22.72 -45.29
C SER A 149 32.74 22.68 -46.24
N ARG A 150 31.82 23.65 -46.08
CA ARG A 150 31.11 24.30 -47.20
C ARG A 150 30.62 25.69 -46.81
N ASN A 151 31.47 26.66 -47.13
CA ASN A 151 31.14 28.01 -47.55
C ASN A 151 29.90 28.02 -48.46
N ASN A 152 28.90 28.89 -48.20
CA ASN A 152 28.32 29.81 -49.19
C ASN A 152 27.07 30.54 -48.64
N GLY A 153 27.13 31.87 -48.66
CA GLY A 153 26.03 32.68 -49.22
C GLY A 153 24.91 33.10 -48.28
N GLY A 154 25.03 34.31 -47.73
CA GLY A 154 23.90 35.07 -47.20
C GLY A 154 22.93 35.59 -48.29
N GLY A 155 21.74 36.02 -47.85
CA GLY A 155 20.70 36.66 -48.68
C GLY A 155 19.29 36.25 -48.20
N THR A 156 18.71 36.99 -47.25
CA THR A 156 17.64 38.00 -47.41
C THR A 156 16.20 37.47 -47.36
N TRP A 157 15.46 37.91 -46.32
CA TRP A 157 13.99 37.96 -46.26
C TRP A 157 13.58 39.43 -46.10
N TRP A 158 12.66 39.92 -46.93
CA TRP A 158 11.83 41.12 -46.69
C TRP A 158 10.36 40.70 -46.86
N GLY A 159 9.54 41.08 -45.89
CA GLY A 159 8.09 40.84 -45.84
C GLY A 159 7.58 40.96 -44.43
#